data_AF-A0A3Q1GDG5-F1
#
_entry.id   AF-A0A3Q1GDG5-F1
#
_cell.length_a   1.000
_cell.length_b   1.000
_cell.length_c   1.000
_cell.angle_alpha   90.00
_cell.angle_beta   90.00
_cell.angle_gamma   90.00
#
_symmetry.space_group_name_H-M   'P 1'
#
loop_
_entity.id
_entity.type
_entity.pdbx_description
1 polymer ?
#
loop_
_entity_poly.entity_id
_entity_poly.type
_entity_poly.pdbx_seq_one_letter_code
_entity_poly.pdbx_strand_id
1 'polypeptide(L)'
;MLVVKAAALMHQPVEEGTVLRPTVEEGPLTEQQLGLRQAEERLYRDYIHRLLKVRKRFISYPNYQYLCKLCSVHIENIQGAHKHIKEKRHKKNIMEKQEENELRALPPPSAAQLKAVDAAVVETARQHGISEEDFEVRKAMVIRMEGIIQRHLSGCML
;
A
#
# COMPACT_ATOMS: atom_id res chain seq x y z
N MET A 1 15.03 23.03 28.80
CA MET A 1 15.12 23.23 27.34
C MET A 1 15.96 22.10 26.76
N LEU A 2 15.31 21.10 26.16
CA LEU A 2 15.96 19.93 25.57
C LEU A 2 15.73 20.00 24.05
N VAL A 3 16.82 20.20 23.30
CA VAL A 3 16.82 20.20 21.83
C VAL A 3 16.89 18.75 21.37
N VAL A 4 15.82 18.25 20.76
CA VAL A 4 15.82 16.92 20.15
C VAL A 4 16.22 17.06 18.69
N LYS A 5 17.42 16.57 18.35
CA LYS A 5 17.91 16.43 16.97
C LYS A 5 17.18 15.26 16.31
N ALA A 6 16.48 15.52 15.21
CA ALA A 6 15.90 14.48 14.37
C ALA A 6 16.99 13.81 13.52
N ALA A 7 17.08 12.48 13.60
CA ALA A 7 17.90 11.67 12.72
C ALA A 7 17.12 11.41 11.41
N ALA A 8 17.66 11.90 10.30
CA ALA A 8 17.13 11.65 8.96
C ALA A 8 17.52 10.24 8.50
N LEU A 9 16.54 9.35 8.32
CA LEU A 9 16.72 8.08 7.61
C LEU A 9 16.59 8.33 6.11
N MET A 10 17.65 8.02 5.38
CA MET A 10 17.75 8.12 3.93
C MET A 10 16.91 7.02 3.26
N HIS A 11 15.75 7.38 2.68
CA HIS A 11 15.11 6.57 1.65
C HIS A 11 15.57 7.10 0.29
N GLN A 12 16.29 6.26 -0.46
CA GLN A 12 16.69 6.55 -1.85
C GLN A 12 15.44 6.69 -2.72
N PRO A 13 15.31 7.74 -3.55
CA PRO A 13 14.25 7.79 -4.55
C PRO A 13 14.61 6.85 -5.71
N VAL A 14 13.70 5.93 -6.01
CA VAL A 14 13.68 5.21 -7.29
C VAL A 14 13.48 6.25 -8.39
N GLU A 15 14.39 6.26 -9.36
CA GLU A 15 14.43 7.18 -10.51
C GLU A 15 13.04 7.38 -11.14
N GLU A 16 12.46 8.56 -10.92
CA GLU A 16 11.29 9.05 -11.62
C GLU A 16 11.64 9.24 -13.11
N GLY A 17 11.23 8.29 -13.93
CA GLY A 17 11.23 8.44 -15.38
C GLY A 17 10.40 9.67 -15.76
N THR A 18 11.09 10.72 -16.20
CA THR A 18 10.57 12.03 -16.60
C THR A 18 9.27 11.90 -17.41
N VAL A 19 8.16 12.30 -16.79
CA VAL A 19 6.87 12.51 -17.46
C VAL A 19 6.95 13.84 -18.19
N LEU A 20 7.46 13.82 -19.41
CA LEU A 20 7.25 14.92 -20.34
C LEU A 20 5.76 14.95 -20.70
N ARG A 21 5.06 15.97 -20.18
CA ARG A 21 3.78 16.43 -20.72
C ARG A 21 3.99 16.70 -22.22
N PRO A 22 3.28 16.03 -23.14
CA PRO A 22 3.44 16.32 -24.56
C PRO A 22 2.88 17.72 -24.83
N THR A 23 3.71 18.66 -25.24
CA THR A 23 3.28 19.78 -26.07
C THR A 23 2.74 19.15 -27.35
N VAL A 24 1.41 19.10 -27.47
CA VAL A 24 0.73 18.60 -28.65
C VAL A 24 0.97 19.62 -29.76
N GLU A 25 1.65 19.23 -30.84
CA GLU A 25 1.60 19.99 -32.07
C GLU A 25 0.15 19.94 -32.59
N GLU A 26 -0.55 21.06 -32.46
CA GLU A 26 -1.94 21.23 -32.87
C GLU A 26 -2.02 21.45 -34.39
N GLY A 27 -1.84 20.37 -35.15
CA GLY A 27 -2.34 20.28 -36.52
C GLY A 27 -3.79 19.76 -36.55
N PRO A 28 -4.60 20.07 -37.58
CA PRO A 28 -5.96 19.55 -37.70
C PRO A 28 -5.93 18.01 -37.78
N LEU A 29 -6.44 17.37 -36.72
CA LEU A 29 -6.53 15.91 -36.61
C LEU A 29 -7.64 15.39 -37.52
N THR A 30 -7.42 14.24 -38.16
CA THR A 30 -8.48 13.56 -38.93
C THR A 30 -9.54 12.97 -37.99
N GLU A 31 -10.79 12.80 -38.45
CA GLU A 31 -11.90 12.24 -37.62
C GLU A 31 -11.53 10.91 -36.95
N GLN A 32 -10.77 10.06 -37.66
CA GLN A 32 -10.28 8.80 -37.13
C GLN A 32 -9.28 8.98 -35.97
N GLN A 33 -8.41 9.99 -36.04
CA GLN A 33 -7.46 10.32 -34.96
C GLN A 33 -8.19 10.91 -33.74
N LEU A 34 -9.24 11.69 -33.96
CA LEU A 34 -10.11 12.19 -32.90
C LEU A 34 -10.82 11.05 -32.16
N GLY A 35 -11.37 10.07 -32.89
CA GLY A 35 -12.00 8.89 -32.30
C GLY A 35 -11.04 8.04 -31.46
N LEU A 36 -9.79 7.88 -31.91
CA LEU A 36 -8.76 7.17 -31.15
C LEU A 36 -8.41 7.91 -29.85
N ARG A 37 -8.22 9.24 -29.90
CA ARG A 37 -7.94 10.04 -28.70
C ARG A 37 -9.03 9.90 -27.64
N GLN A 38 -10.30 9.96 -28.05
CA GLN A 38 -11.42 9.79 -27.13
C GLN A 38 -11.46 8.40 -26.50
N ALA A 39 -11.12 7.35 -27.25
CA ALA A 39 -11.02 6.01 -26.70
C ALA A 39 -9.88 5.90 -25.66
N GLU A 40 -8.73 6.52 -25.93
CA GLU A 40 -7.60 6.53 -25.00
C GLU A 40 -7.90 7.32 -23.72
N GLU A 41 -8.64 8.41 -23.80
CA GLU A 41 -9.11 9.15 -22.62
C GLU A 41 -10.04 8.32 -21.74
N ARG A 42 -10.88 7.46 -22.33
CA ARG A 42 -11.71 6.52 -21.56
C ARG A 42 -10.83 5.49 -20.86
N LEU A 43 -9.89 4.88 -21.58
CA LEU A 43 -8.94 3.92 -21.01
C LEU A 43 -8.08 4.53 -19.88
N TYR A 44 -7.74 5.81 -19.98
CA TYR A 44 -6.99 6.53 -18.94
C TYR A 44 -7.73 6.55 -17.59
N ARG A 45 -9.07 6.64 -17.60
CA ARG A 45 -9.89 6.61 -16.39
C ARG A 45 -9.86 5.24 -15.70
N ASP A 46 -9.62 4.18 -16.46
CA ASP A 46 -9.36 2.82 -15.96
C ASP A 46 -7.85 2.54 -15.77
N TYR A 47 -7.03 3.59 -15.66
CA TYR A 47 -5.58 3.50 -15.42
C TYR A 47 -4.81 2.70 -16.49
N ILE A 48 -5.34 2.68 -17.72
CA ILE A 48 -4.69 2.08 -18.89
C ILE A 48 -4.10 3.21 -19.74
N HIS A 49 -2.78 3.18 -19.91
CA HIS A 49 -2.05 4.25 -20.57
C HIS A 49 -1.41 3.76 -21.87
N ARG A 50 -1.42 4.62 -22.90
CA ARG A 50 -0.69 4.37 -24.14
C ARG A 50 0.81 4.38 -23.89
N LEU A 51 1.52 3.40 -24.43
CA LEU A 51 2.98 3.34 -24.38
C LEU A 51 3.56 4.26 -25.46
N LEU A 52 4.07 5.44 -25.04
CA LEU A 52 4.55 6.49 -25.95
C LEU A 52 5.90 6.17 -26.64
N LYS A 53 6.54 5.04 -26.32
CA LYS A 53 7.81 4.64 -26.92
C LYS A 53 7.89 3.12 -27.08
N VAL A 54 7.70 2.64 -28.32
CA VAL A 54 8.41 1.45 -28.82
C VAL A 54 9.89 1.86 -28.95
N ARG A 55 10.56 2.10 -27.82
CA ARG A 55 11.98 2.47 -27.79
C ARG A 55 12.74 1.27 -28.33
N LYS A 56 13.09 1.29 -29.63
CA LYS A 56 14.27 0.76 -30.38
C LYS A 56 15.14 -0.40 -29.80
N ARG A 57 14.71 -1.09 -28.74
CA ARG A 57 15.49 -2.03 -27.93
C ARG A 57 14.68 -3.26 -27.51
N PHE A 58 13.47 -3.42 -28.05
CA PHE A 58 12.64 -4.62 -27.91
C PHE A 58 12.17 -5.10 -29.28
N ILE A 59 13.10 -5.67 -30.05
CA ILE A 59 12.77 -6.50 -31.22
C ILE A 59 12.05 -7.80 -30.75
N SER A 60 11.99 -8.08 -29.44
CA SER A 60 11.37 -9.28 -28.87
C SER A 60 9.93 -9.15 -28.37
N TYR A 61 9.32 -7.94 -28.34
CA TYR A 61 7.91 -7.76 -27.91
C TYR A 61 7.20 -6.66 -28.74
N PRO A 62 6.78 -6.95 -29.98
CA PRO A 62 6.41 -5.92 -30.94
C PRO A 62 4.95 -5.40 -30.83
N ASN A 63 4.10 -5.98 -29.98
CA ASN A 63 2.64 -5.89 -30.19
C ASN A 63 1.84 -5.15 -29.09
N TYR A 64 2.46 -4.73 -27.98
CA TYR A 64 1.72 -4.07 -26.89
C TYR A 64 1.70 -2.55 -27.04
N GLN A 65 0.50 -1.97 -27.11
CA GLN A 65 0.28 -0.53 -27.28
C GLN A 65 -0.11 0.17 -25.99
N TYR A 66 -0.61 -0.58 -24.99
CA TYR A 66 -1.12 -0.05 -23.74
C TYR A 66 -0.55 -0.81 -22.53
N LEU A 67 -0.55 -0.14 -21.38
CA LEU A 67 -0.19 -0.71 -20.08
C LEU A 67 -1.26 -0.33 -19.05
N CYS A 68 -1.87 -1.33 -18.42
CA CYS A 68 -2.66 -1.12 -17.22
C CYS A 68 -1.71 -0.95 -16.02
N LYS A 69 -1.67 0.25 -15.43
CA LYS A 69 -0.83 0.51 -14.26
C LYS A 69 -1.35 -0.15 -12.99
N LEU A 70 -2.67 -0.36 -12.87
CA LEU A 70 -3.25 -1.05 -11.71
C LEU A 70 -2.86 -2.53 -11.67
N CYS A 71 -2.86 -3.19 -12.82
CA CYS A 71 -2.59 -4.63 -12.89
C CYS A 71 -1.16 -4.96 -13.31
N SER A 72 -0.38 -3.97 -13.74
CA SER A 72 0.94 -4.15 -14.38
C SER A 72 0.87 -5.14 -15.56
N VAL A 73 -0.15 -4.99 -16.42
CA VAL A 73 -0.41 -5.85 -17.58
C VAL A 73 -0.25 -5.07 -18.88
N HIS A 74 0.51 -5.63 -19.82
CA HIS A 74 0.66 -5.12 -21.18
C HIS A 74 -0.52 -5.55 -22.06
N ILE A 75 -1.03 -4.66 -22.89
CA ILE A 75 -2.25 -4.84 -23.67
C ILE A 75 -2.02 -4.41 -25.12
N GLU A 76 -2.45 -5.25 -26.05
CA GLU A 76 -2.12 -5.12 -27.48
C GLU A 76 -2.88 -3.99 -28.18
N ASN A 77 -4.17 -3.80 -27.85
CA ASN A 77 -5.04 -2.82 -28.50
C ASN A 77 -6.22 -2.41 -27.61
N ILE A 78 -7.04 -1.48 -28.09
CA ILE A 78 -8.21 -0.94 -27.36
C ILE A 78 -9.24 -2.03 -27.02
N GLN A 79 -9.48 -3.00 -27.90
CA GLN A 79 -10.43 -4.09 -27.63
C GLN A 79 -9.92 -5.00 -26.50
N GLY A 80 -8.62 -5.30 -26.50
CA GLY A 80 -7.95 -6.00 -25.40
C GLY A 80 -8.06 -5.24 -24.09
N ALA A 81 -7.97 -3.90 -24.12
CA ALA A 81 -8.13 -3.06 -22.94
C ALA A 81 -9.56 -3.13 -22.38
N HIS A 82 -10.57 -3.03 -23.23
CA HIS A 82 -11.97 -3.21 -22.80
C HIS A 82 -12.26 -4.62 -22.26
N LYS A 83 -11.61 -5.66 -22.80
CA LYS A 83 -11.71 -7.02 -22.26
C LYS A 83 -11.07 -7.07 -20.86
N HIS A 84 -9.87 -6.52 -20.71
CA HIS A 84 -9.14 -6.47 -19.44
C HIS A 84 -9.91 -5.74 -18.33
N ILE A 85 -10.53 -4.59 -18.64
CA ILE A 85 -11.34 -3.81 -17.67
C ILE A 85 -12.48 -4.66 -17.06
N LYS A 86 -13.03 -5.61 -17.85
CA LYS A 86 -14.11 -6.50 -17.38
C LYS A 86 -13.60 -7.68 -16.56
N GLU A 87 -12.31 -7.97 -16.54
CA GLU A 87 -11.72 -9.07 -15.78
C GLU A 87 -11.83 -8.85 -14.27
N LYS A 88 -12.00 -9.94 -13.52
CA LYS A 88 -12.12 -9.91 -12.06
C LYS A 88 -10.94 -9.19 -11.39
N ARG A 89 -9.72 -9.43 -11.90
CA ARG A 89 -8.50 -8.82 -11.37
C ARG A 89 -8.53 -7.29 -11.47
N HIS A 90 -8.91 -6.75 -12.62
CA HIS A 90 -8.96 -5.30 -12.82
C HIS A 90 -10.00 -4.65 -11.91
N LYS A 91 -11.21 -5.23 -11.84
CA LYS A 91 -12.29 -4.75 -10.96
C LYS A 91 -11.88 -4.75 -9.49
N LYS A 92 -11.20 -5.82 -9.04
CA LYS A 92 -10.68 -5.91 -7.68
C LYS A 92 -9.66 -4.79 -7.41
N ASN A 93 -8.70 -4.58 -8.30
CA ASN A 93 -7.67 -3.55 -8.12
C ASN A 93 -8.24 -2.13 -8.16
N ILE A 94 -9.31 -1.87 -8.93
CA ILE A 94 -10.03 -0.58 -8.90
C ILE A 94 -10.64 -0.34 -7.51
N MET A 95 -11.32 -1.33 -6.95
CA MET A 95 -11.89 -1.23 -5.61
C MET A 95 -10.80 -1.00 -4.56
N GLU A 96 -9.74 -1.81 -4.57
CA GLU A 96 -8.61 -1.66 -3.65
C GLU A 96 -7.93 -0.29 -3.80
N LYS A 97 -7.82 0.23 -5.04
CA LYS A 97 -7.24 1.56 -5.28
C LYS A 97 -8.13 2.68 -4.73
N GLN A 98 -9.45 2.53 -4.84
CA GLN A 98 -10.40 3.48 -4.29
C GLN A 98 -10.33 3.48 -2.76
N GLU A 99 -10.32 2.31 -2.12
CA GLU A 99 -10.14 2.17 -0.67
C GLU A 99 -8.81 2.76 -0.20
N GLU A 100 -7.71 2.49 -0.92
CA GLU A 100 -6.40 3.09 -0.62
C GLU A 100 -6.46 4.63 -0.69
N ASN A 101 -7.10 5.19 -1.72
CA ASN A 101 -7.24 6.63 -1.88
C ASN A 101 -8.09 7.25 -0.76
N GLU A 102 -9.16 6.58 -0.35
CA GLU A 102 -10.00 7.02 0.78
C GLU A 102 -9.22 7.03 2.08
N LEU A 103 -8.44 5.98 2.36
CA LEU A 103 -7.58 5.91 3.53
C LEU A 103 -6.50 7.00 3.52
N ARG A 104 -5.88 7.28 2.37
CA ARG A 104 -4.88 8.34 2.23
C ARG A 104 -5.48 9.75 2.32
N ALA A 105 -6.76 9.90 1.96
CA ALA A 105 -7.47 11.16 2.03
C ALA A 105 -8.08 11.45 3.41
N LEU A 106 -7.92 10.54 4.39
CA LEU A 106 -8.37 10.77 5.76
C LEU A 106 -7.75 12.06 6.32
N PRO A 107 -8.55 12.95 6.91
CA PRO A 107 -8.02 14.16 7.54
C PRO A 107 -7.19 13.79 8.78
N PRO A 108 -6.25 14.66 9.19
CA PRO A 108 -5.58 14.50 10.47
C PRO A 108 -6.58 14.40 11.63
N PRO A 109 -6.35 13.53 12.62
CA PRO A 109 -7.25 13.39 13.76
C PRO A 109 -7.26 14.67 14.61
N SER A 110 -8.42 14.98 15.20
CA SER A 110 -8.56 16.06 16.17
C SER A 110 -7.88 15.71 17.51
N ALA A 111 -7.53 16.74 18.29
CA ALA A 111 -6.96 16.55 19.62
C ALA A 111 -7.89 15.75 20.56
N ALA A 112 -9.21 15.86 20.40
CA ALA A 112 -10.18 15.09 21.17
C ALA A 112 -10.15 13.59 20.80
N GLN A 113 -10.06 13.27 19.50
CA GLN A 113 -9.93 11.89 19.04
C GLN A 113 -8.62 11.24 19.52
N LEU A 114 -7.50 11.96 19.45
CA LEU A 114 -6.21 11.46 19.96
C LEU A 114 -6.30 11.15 21.46
N LYS A 115 -6.82 12.07 22.27
CA LYS A 115 -7.01 11.86 23.71
C LYS A 115 -7.94 10.68 24.02
N ALA A 116 -9.00 10.51 23.23
CA ALA A 116 -9.93 9.39 23.40
C ALA A 116 -9.25 8.05 23.10
N VAL A 117 -8.45 7.96 22.04
CA VAL A 117 -7.68 6.76 21.71
C VAL A 117 -6.62 6.49 22.77
N ASP A 118 -5.86 7.50 23.20
CA ASP A 118 -4.86 7.36 24.27
C ASP A 118 -5.49 6.84 25.57
N ALA A 119 -6.61 7.44 25.99
CA ALA A 119 -7.34 7.00 27.17
C ALA A 119 -7.85 5.56 27.02
N ALA A 120 -8.40 5.21 25.85
CA ALA A 120 -8.88 3.85 25.59
C ALA A 120 -7.74 2.82 25.65
N VAL A 121 -6.58 3.13 25.07
CA VAL A 121 -5.40 2.24 25.10
C VAL A 121 -4.89 2.06 26.53
N VAL A 122 -4.73 3.14 27.29
CA VAL A 122 -4.27 3.09 28.68
C VAL A 122 -5.26 2.32 29.56
N GLU A 123 -6.56 2.58 29.43
CA GLU A 123 -7.57 1.92 30.23
C GLU A 123 -7.67 0.42 29.88
N THR A 124 -7.55 0.06 28.59
CA THR A 124 -7.49 -1.35 28.16
C THR A 124 -6.30 -2.07 28.78
N ALA A 125 -5.12 -1.43 28.76
CA ALA A 125 -3.91 -1.98 29.38
C ALA A 125 -4.06 -2.09 30.91
N ARG A 126 -4.73 -1.13 31.56
CA ARG A 126 -4.98 -1.17 33.00
C ARG A 126 -5.95 -2.28 33.40
N GLN A 127 -7.00 -2.51 32.61
CA GLN A 127 -8.04 -3.50 32.91
C GLN A 127 -7.62 -4.92 32.58
N HIS A 128 -6.85 -5.11 31.51
CA HIS A 128 -6.56 -6.43 30.95
C HIS A 128 -5.06 -6.76 30.89
N GLY A 129 -4.19 -5.80 31.20
CA GLY A 129 -2.76 -6.02 31.29
C GLY A 129 -2.35 -6.78 32.54
N ILE A 130 -1.09 -7.23 32.56
CA ILE A 130 -0.46 -7.82 33.73
C ILE A 130 0.09 -6.68 34.57
N SER A 131 -0.46 -6.51 35.77
CA SER A 131 0.09 -5.58 36.75
C SER A 131 1.38 -6.15 37.38
N GLU A 132 2.14 -5.30 38.07
CA GLU A 132 3.28 -5.77 38.89
C GLU A 132 2.84 -6.78 39.96
N GLU A 133 1.64 -6.61 40.51
CA GLU A 133 1.07 -7.58 41.46
C GLU A 133 0.79 -8.92 40.79
N ASP A 134 0.17 -8.91 39.61
CA ASP A 134 -0.05 -10.14 38.83
C ASP A 134 1.27 -10.84 38.48
N PHE A 135 2.30 -10.05 38.16
CA PHE A 135 3.63 -10.57 37.88
C PHE A 135 4.23 -11.26 39.10
N GLU A 136 4.22 -10.63 40.27
CA GLU A 136 4.73 -11.21 41.50
C GLU A 136 3.93 -12.44 41.96
N VAL A 137 2.61 -12.46 41.75
CA VAL A 137 1.78 -13.66 41.99
C VAL A 137 2.22 -14.81 41.10
N ARG A 138 2.45 -14.56 39.80
CA ARG A 138 2.91 -15.59 38.85
C ARG A 138 4.32 -16.08 39.17
N LYS A 139 5.22 -15.18 39.54
CA LYS A 139 6.58 -15.50 39.98
C LYS A 139 6.56 -16.37 41.24
N ALA A 140 5.74 -16.02 42.22
CA ALA A 140 5.55 -16.84 43.42
C ALA A 140 4.97 -18.22 43.09
N MET A 141 4.10 -18.34 42.09
CA MET A 141 3.64 -19.64 41.59
C MET A 141 4.77 -20.47 41.00
N VAL A 142 5.63 -19.88 40.15
CA VAL A 142 6.79 -20.58 39.57
C VAL A 142 7.71 -21.11 40.66
N ILE A 143 8.06 -20.29 41.65
CA ILE A 143 8.90 -20.69 42.79
C ILE A 143 8.28 -21.89 43.54
N ARG A 144 6.97 -21.85 43.79
CA ARG A 144 6.27 -22.98 44.45
C ARG A 144 6.27 -24.24 43.59
N MET A 145 6.05 -24.11 42.29
CA MET A 145 6.05 -25.24 41.35
C MET A 145 7.43 -25.89 41.28
N GLU A 146 8.48 -25.08 41.18
CA GLU A 146 9.86 -25.53 41.18
C GLU A 146 10.17 -26.33 42.45
N GLY A 147 9.78 -25.82 43.62
CA GLY A 147 9.94 -26.51 44.89
C GLY A 147 9.17 -27.84 45.01
N ILE A 148 8.09 -28.04 44.25
CA ILE A 148 7.38 -29.34 44.17
C ILE A 148 8.16 -30.29 43.27
N ILE A 149 8.61 -29.82 42.10
CA ILE A 149 9.33 -30.63 41.12
C ILE A 149 10.66 -31.13 41.70
N GLN A 150 11.42 -30.26 42.37
CA GLN A 150 12.73 -30.60 42.92
C GLN A 150 12.69 -31.71 43.98
N ARG A 151 11.54 -31.97 44.62
CA ARG A 151 11.38 -33.10 45.56
C ARG A 151 11.46 -34.46 44.87
N HIS A 152 11.08 -34.52 43.60
CA HIS A 152 11.07 -35.74 42.80
C HIS A 152 12.20 -35.77 41.77
N LEU A 153 12.65 -34.59 41.31
CA LEU A 153 13.67 -34.42 40.28
C LEU A 153 14.69 -33.35 40.72
N SER A 154 15.64 -33.78 41.55
CA SER A 154 16.69 -32.89 42.08
C SER A 154 17.54 -32.29 40.95
N GLY A 155 17.72 -30.97 40.94
CA GLY A 155 18.55 -30.23 39.98
C GLY A 155 17.80 -29.63 38.79
N CYS A 156 16.49 -29.87 38.64
CA CYS A 156 15.65 -29.16 37.67
C CYS A 156 15.30 -27.75 38.16
N MET A 157 15.24 -26.78 37.23
CA MET A 157 14.85 -25.38 37.49
C MET A 157 13.76 -24.91 36.53
N LEU A 158 12.93 -23.94 36.97
CA LEU A 158 11.84 -23.34 36.20
C LEU A 158 11.96 -21.82 36.08
#